data_AF-A0A0V1M4A8-F1
#
_entry.id   AF-A0A0V1M4A8-F1
#
_cell.length_a   1.000
_cell.length_b   1.000
_cell.length_c   1.000
_cell.angle_alpha   90.00
_cell.angle_beta   90.00
_cell.angle_gamma   90.00
#
_symmetry.space_group_name_H-M   'P 1'
#
loop_
_entity.id
_entity.type
_entity.pdbx_description
1 polymer ?
#
loop_
_entity_poly.entity_id
_entity_poly.type
_entity_poly.pdbx_seq_one_letter_code
_entity_poly.pdbx_strand_id
1 'polypeptide(L)' 'MQFDGVQVSREADSAKWALVEGKNTVCFTTNDYKATEKRTSGAAVCLENAGVYNAFLTAAFNVEACNN' A
#
# COMPACT_ATOMS: atom_id res chain seq x y z
N MET A 1 8.42 -0.37 4.79
CA MET A 1 8.40 0.33 6.07
C MET A 1 9.12 -0.57 7.06
N GLN A 2 10.10 -0.05 7.80
CA GLN A 2 10.72 -0.78 8.90
C GLN A 2 9.95 -0.38 10.17
N PHE A 3 9.28 -1.35 10.79
CA PHE A 3 8.64 -1.13 12.09
C PHE A 3 9.52 -1.80 13.12
N ASP A 4 10.07 -1.01 14.05
CA ASP A 4 10.92 -1.52 15.14
C ASP A 4 12.10 -2.38 14.67
N GLY A 5 12.82 -1.94 13.64
CA GLY A 5 13.98 -2.69 13.12
C GLY A 5 13.63 -3.89 12.23
N VAL A 6 12.35 -4.27 12.11
CA VAL A 6 11.89 -5.43 11.32
C VAL A 6 11.37 -4.96 9.95
N GLN A 7 11.78 -5.65 8.88
CA GLN A 7 11.17 -5.46 7.56
C GLN A 7 9.72 -5.94 7.59
N VAL A 8 8.81 -5.06 7.17
CA VAL A 8 7.39 -5.36 7.09
C VAL A 8 7.07 -5.80 5.66
N SER A 9 6.51 -7.01 5.52
CA SER A 9 6.00 -7.49 4.23
C SER A 9 4.71 -6.77 3.85
N ARG A 10 4.47 -6.58 2.56
CA ARG A 10 3.29 -5.88 2.08
C ARG A 10 1.99 -6.57 2.50
N GLU A 11 1.94 -7.90 2.57
CA GLU A 11 0.76 -8.65 3.02
C GLU A 11 0.46 -8.50 4.50
N ALA A 12 1.47 -8.20 5.32
CA ALA A 12 1.29 -7.97 6.75
C ALA A 12 0.84 -6.53 7.07
N ASP A 13 0.84 -5.62 6.09
CA ASP A 13 0.40 -4.24 6.27
C ASP A 13 -1.14 -4.16 6.32
N SER A 14 -1.67 -4.00 7.53
CA SER A 14 -3.11 -3.87 7.79
C SER A 14 -3.75 -2.60 7.20
N ALA A 15 -2.97 -1.55 6.90
CA ALA A 15 -3.48 -0.30 6.36
C ALA A 15 -3.84 -0.40 4.87
N LYS A 16 -3.29 -1.39 4.16
CA LYS A 16 -3.67 -1.78 2.79
C LYS A 16 -3.85 -0.60 1.83
N TRP A 17 -2.77 0.11 1.53
CA TRP A 17 -2.73 1.26 0.64
C TRP A 17 -2.05 1.00 -0.73
N ALA A 18 -2.38 1.82 -1.73
CA ALA A 18 -1.74 1.82 -3.04
C ALA A 18 -1.45 3.26 -3.48
N LEU A 19 -0.32 3.45 -4.14
CA LEU A 19 -0.01 4.69 -4.84
C LEU A 19 -0.57 4.62 -6.24
N VAL A 20 -1.09 5.73 -6.73
CA VAL A 20 -1.39 5.88 -8.15
C VAL A 20 -0.21 6.60 -8.79
N GLU A 21 0.61 5.88 -9.55
CA GLU A 21 1.79 6.47 -10.19
C GLU A 21 1.40 7.63 -11.12
N GLY A 22 2.24 8.68 -11.13
CA GLY A 22 1.99 9.89 -11.91
C GLY A 22 0.85 10.77 -11.39
N LYS A 23 0.20 10.39 -10.28
CA LYS A 23 -0.82 11.19 -9.59
C LYS A 23 -0.40 11.34 -8.13
N ASN A 24 -0.64 12.49 -7.52
CA ASN A 24 -0.35 12.71 -6.10
C ASN A 24 -1.39 12.01 -5.20
N THR A 25 -1.75 10.76 -5.51
CA THR A 25 -2.88 10.04 -4.94
C THR A 25 -2.43 8.78 -4.22
N VAL A 26 -2.91 8.64 -2.98
CA VAL A 26 -2.85 7.40 -2.20
C VAL A 26 -4.27 6.86 -2.03
N CYS A 27 -4.46 5.56 -2.18
CA CYS A 27 -5.75 4.89 -1.96
C CYS A 27 -5.61 3.86 -0.85
N PHE A 28 -6.51 3.88 0.12
CA PHE A 28 -6.62 2.86 1.17
C PHE A 28 -7.73 1.90 0.79
N THR A 29 -7.47 0.61 0.80
CA THR A 29 -8.35 -0.41 0.25
C THR A 29 -8.75 -1.41 1.33
N THR A 30 -9.92 -2.00 1.21
CA THR A 30 -10.34 -3.11 2.09
C THR A 30 -9.74 -4.45 1.67
N ASN A 31 -9.16 -4.50 0.46
CA ASN A 31 -8.72 -5.74 -0.19
C ASN A 31 -7.31 -6.13 0.26
N ASP A 32 -7.11 -7.42 0.52
CA ASP A 32 -5.78 -7.97 0.75
C ASP A 32 -4.89 -7.80 -0.49
N TYR A 33 -3.60 -7.56 -0.29
CA TYR A 33 -2.63 -7.67 -1.37
C TYR A 33 -2.41 -9.14 -1.72
N LYS A 34 -2.75 -9.51 -2.95
CA LYS A 34 -2.53 -10.84 -3.49
C LYS A 34 -2.08 -10.70 -4.93
N ALA A 35 -1.09 -11.52 -5.32
CA ALA A 35 -0.64 -11.59 -6.71
C ALA A 35 -1.76 -12.09 -7.64
N THR A 36 -2.68 -12.90 -7.11
CA THR A 36 -3.89 -13.35 -7.79
C THR A 36 -5.10 -12.54 -7.37
N GLU A 37 -5.87 -12.08 -8.36
CA GLU A 37 -7.10 -11.34 -8.14
C GLU A 37 -8.13 -12.24 -7.45
N LYS A 38 -8.43 -11.96 -6.17
CA LYS A 38 -9.58 -12.57 -5.51
C LYS A 38 -10.85 -11.87 -5.98
N ARG A 39 -11.85 -12.64 -6.42
CA ARG A 39 -13.22 -12.15 -6.70
C ARG A 39 -13.99 -11.88 -5.41
N THR A 40 -13.47 -10.96 -4.61
CA THR A 40 -14.11 -10.46 -3.39
C THR A 40 -14.43 -8.99 -3.58
N SER A 41 -15.65 -8.59 -3.21
CA SER A 41 -16.05 -7.19 -3.22
C SER A 41 -15.16 -6.40 -2.28
N GLY A 42 -14.73 -5.22 -2.72
CA GLY A 42 -13.91 -4.31 -1.92
C GLY A 42 -14.22 -2.86 -2.23
N ALA A 43 -13.72 -1.99 -1.37
CA ALA A 43 -13.80 -0.54 -1.54
C ALA A 43 -12.41 0.07 -1.38
N ALA A 44 -12.26 1.26 -1.95
CA ALA A 44 -11.08 2.09 -1.74
C ALA A 44 -11.48 3.54 -1.45
N VAL A 45 -10.76 4.18 -0.54
CA VAL A 45 -10.83 5.62 -0.30
C VAL A 45 -9.53 6.23 -0.79
N CYS A 46 -9.62 7.13 -1.77
CA CYS A 46 -8.45 7.77 -2.38
C CYS A 46 -8.36 9.24 -1.95
N LEU A 47 -7.15 9.66 -1.58
CA LEU A 47 -6.81 11.02 -1.21
C LEU A 47 -5.75 11.57 -2.18
N GLU A 48 -6.02 12.73 -2.75
CA GLU A 48 -5.04 13.48 -3.53
C GLU A 48 -4.36 14.54 -2.68
N ASN A 49 -3.11 14.28 -2.32
CA ASN A 49 -2.29 15.18 -1.52
C ASN A 49 -0.80 14.84 -1.73
N ALA A 50 -0.02 15.79 -2.24
CA ALA A 50 1.39 15.56 -2.56
C ALA A 50 2.25 15.21 -1.33
N GLY A 51 1.98 15.82 -0.17
CA GLY A 51 2.72 15.54 1.06
C GLY A 51 2.46 14.11 1.55
N VAL A 52 1.20 13.70 1.57
CA VAL A 52 0.82 12.32 1.93
C VAL A 52 1.38 11.32 0.92
N TYR A 53 1.20 11.58 -0.38
CA TYR A 53 1.75 10.75 -1.44
C TYR A 53 3.25 10.51 -1.27
N ASN A 54 4.03 11.57 -1.05
CA ASN A 54 5.48 11.46 -0.88
C ASN A 54 5.88 10.65 0.36
N ALA A 55 5.17 10.80 1.47
CA ALA A 55 5.42 9.99 2.68
C ALA A 55 5.21 8.49 2.40
N PHE A 56 4.14 8.14 1.69
CA PHE A 56 3.86 6.76 1.29
C PHE A 56 4.80 6.25 0.19
N LEU A 57 5.24 7.11 -0.72
CA LEU A 57 6.28 6.79 -1.71
C LEU A 57 7.59 6.37 -1.02
N THR A 58 8.04 7.13 -0.01
CA THR A 58 9.20 6.75 0.80
C THR A 58 8.98 5.43 1.54
N ALA A 59 7.78 5.18 2.07
CA ALA A 59 7.46 3.91 2.73
C ALA A 59 7.49 2.71 1.75
N ALA A 60 7.09 2.93 0.49
CA ALA A 60 7.04 1.90 -0.57
C ALA A 60 8.42 1.30 -0.86
N PHE A 61 9.49 2.11 -0.86
CA PHE A 61 10.86 1.62 -1.07
C PHE A 61 11.36 0.68 0.01
N ASN A 62 10.72 0.68 1.18
CA ASN A 62 11.17 -0.05 2.35
C ASN A 62 10.29 -1.28 2.67
N VAL A 63 9.22 -1.55 1.91
CA VAL A 63 8.36 -2.74 2.11
C VAL A 63 8.81 -3.84 1.17
N GLU A 64 8.81 -5.07 1.65
CA GLU A 64 9.05 -6.22 0.79
C GLU A 64 7.84 -6.52 -0.08
N ALA A 65 8.09 -6.98 -1.30
CA ALA A 65 7.05 -7.40 -2.22
C ALA A 65 6.29 -8.62 -1.67
N CYS A 66 5.15 -8.90 -2.27
CA CYS A 66 4.38 -10.07 -1.90
C CYS A 66 5.14 -11.38 -2.17
N ASN A 67 5.12 -12.30 -1.21
CA ASN A 67 5.63 -13.66 -1.36
C ASN A 67 4.55 -14.52 -2.03
N ASN A 68 4.90 -15.20 -3.14
CA ASN A 68 4.00 -16.01 -3.94
C ASN A 68 3.45 -17.24 -3.21
#